data_AF-A0A1A8UVU2-F1
#
_entry.id   AF-A0A1A8UVU2-F1
#
_cell.length_a   1.000
_cell.length_b   1.000
_cell.length_c   1.000
_cell.angle_alpha   90.00
_cell.angle_beta   90.00
_cell.angle_gamma   90.00
#
_symmetry.space_group_name_H-M   'P 1'
#
loop_
_entity.id
_entity.type
_entity.pdbx_description
1 polymer ?
#
loop_
_entity_poly.entity_id
_entity_poly.type
_entity_poly.pdbx_seq_one_letter_code
_entity_poly.pdbx_strand_id
1 'polypeptide(L)'
;MSKKAPSEDEKFLYVDKDLLNSPMAQADWAAKKLVWVPSEKHGFEAASIKEERGDEVLVELADNGKKTTVNKDDIQKMNPP
;
A
#
# COMPACT_ATOMS: atom_id res chain seq x y z
N MET A 1 26.54 4.13 18.41
CA MET A 1 26.86 4.99 17.25
C MET A 1 25.61 5.79 16.93
N SER A 2 25.53 7.07 17.31
CA SER A 2 24.37 7.90 16.92
C SER A 2 24.42 8.13 15.42
N LYS A 3 23.36 7.75 14.69
CA LYS A 3 23.24 8.08 13.27
C LYS A 3 23.25 9.60 13.13
N LYS A 4 24.26 10.14 12.44
CA LYS A 4 24.29 11.56 12.07
C LYS A 4 23.15 11.80 11.09
N ALA A 5 22.36 12.87 11.32
CA ALA A 5 21.31 13.24 10.38
C ALA A 5 21.94 13.55 9.00
N PRO A 6 21.34 13.06 7.90
CA PRO A 6 21.86 13.32 6.56
C PRO A 6 21.82 14.82 6.26
N SER A 7 22.82 15.32 5.51
CA SER A 7 22.77 16.65 4.92
C SER A 7 21.59 16.78 3.95
N GLU A 8 21.29 18.01 3.51
CA GLU A 8 20.15 18.25 2.62
C GLU A 8 20.27 17.53 1.28
N ASP A 9 21.49 17.46 0.73
CA ASP A 9 21.80 16.70 -0.49
C ASP A 9 21.74 15.19 -0.27
N GLU A 10 22.21 14.69 0.88
CA GLU A 10 22.19 13.27 1.21
C GLU A 10 20.76 12.70 1.30
N LYS A 11 19.75 13.51 1.62
CA LYS A 11 18.34 13.09 1.66
C LYS A 11 17.80 12.62 0.31
N PHE A 12 18.42 13.04 -0.81
CA PHE A 12 18.02 12.62 -2.15
C PHE A 12 18.68 11.30 -2.60
N LEU A 13 19.74 10.86 -1.91
CA LEU A 13 20.51 9.66 -2.26
C LEU A 13 20.33 8.53 -1.24
N TYR A 14 20.05 8.88 0.01
CA TYR A 14 19.91 7.93 1.12
C TYR A 14 18.48 7.90 1.63
N VAL A 15 17.94 6.69 1.69
CA VAL A 15 16.63 6.44 2.29
C VAL A 15 16.75 6.43 3.81
N ASP A 16 15.86 7.15 4.48
CA ASP A 16 15.72 7.08 5.92
C ASP A 16 15.11 5.73 6.33
N LYS A 17 15.96 4.86 6.87
CA LYS A 17 15.58 3.48 7.25
C LYS A 17 14.77 3.41 8.54
N ASP A 18 14.80 4.46 9.36
CA ASP A 18 14.05 4.45 10.63
C ASP A 18 12.54 4.67 10.37
N LEU A 19 12.18 5.35 9.29
CA LEU A 19 10.79 5.48 8.81
C LEU A 19 10.24 4.18 8.19
N LEU A 20 11.08 3.41 7.51
CA LEU A 20 10.67 2.18 6.80
C LEU A 20 10.34 1.03 7.76
N ASN A 21 11.10 0.85 8.83
CA ASN A 21 10.96 -0.31 9.72
C ASN A 21 9.96 -0.09 10.86
N SER A 22 8.84 0.58 10.60
CA SER A 22 7.81 0.80 11.62
C SER A 22 6.97 -0.46 11.86
N PRO A 23 6.98 -1.05 13.07
CA PRO A 23 6.17 -2.24 13.37
C PRO A 23 4.67 -2.02 13.17
N MET A 24 4.20 -0.77 13.35
CA MET A 24 2.81 -0.40 13.12
C MET A 24 2.44 -0.51 11.63
N ALA A 25 3.30 -0.01 10.74
CA ALA A 25 3.05 -0.07 9.29
C ALA A 25 2.97 -1.53 8.81
N GLN A 26 3.86 -2.38 9.33
CA GLN A 26 3.86 -3.80 8.98
C GLN A 26 2.62 -4.53 9.50
N ALA A 27 2.15 -4.21 10.71
CA ALA A 27 0.92 -4.76 11.27
C ALA A 27 -0.34 -4.31 10.51
N ASP A 28 -0.44 -3.02 10.18
CA ASP A 28 -1.54 -2.47 9.39
C ASP A 28 -1.62 -3.08 7.99
N TRP A 29 -0.47 -3.27 7.32
CA TRP A 29 -0.40 -3.92 6.01
C TRP A 29 -0.94 -5.34 6.05
N ALA A 30 -0.49 -6.14 7.02
CA ALA A 30 -0.90 -7.53 7.17
C ALA A 30 -2.41 -7.65 7.49
N ALA A 31 -2.92 -6.79 8.37
CA ALA A 31 -4.32 -6.83 8.79
C ALA A 31 -5.31 -6.45 7.68
N LYS A 32 -4.95 -5.48 6.83
CA LYS A 32 -5.85 -4.89 5.83
C LYS A 32 -5.88 -5.64 4.51
N LYS A 33 -5.05 -6.68 4.32
CA LYS A 33 -4.91 -7.43 3.05
C LYS A 33 -4.84 -6.47 1.86
N LEU A 34 -3.92 -5.51 1.93
CA LEU A 34 -3.82 -4.44 0.94
C LEU A 34 -3.40 -5.00 -0.42
N VAL A 35 -4.04 -4.49 -1.46
CA VAL A 35 -3.82 -4.82 -2.85
C VAL A 35 -3.81 -3.55 -3.70
N TRP A 36 -3.24 -3.65 -4.90
CA TRP A 36 -3.32 -2.62 -5.92
C TRP A 36 -4.46 -2.94 -6.88
N VAL A 37 -5.31 -1.96 -7.16
CA VAL A 37 -6.41 -2.05 -8.14
C VAL A 37 -6.30 -0.93 -9.18
N PRO A 38 -6.80 -1.11 -10.41
CA PRO A 38 -6.71 -0.10 -11.45
C PRO A 38 -7.36 1.23 -11.05
N SER A 39 -6.72 2.34 -11.40
CA SER A 39 -7.20 3.70 -11.14
C SER A 39 -6.98 4.59 -12.35
N GLU A 40 -8.02 5.31 -12.78
CA GLU A 40 -7.91 6.26 -13.89
C GLU A 40 -7.00 7.45 -13.55
N LYS A 41 -6.90 7.81 -12.26
CA LYS A 41 -6.14 8.97 -11.80
C LYS A 41 -4.70 8.64 -11.47
N HIS A 42 -4.46 7.46 -10.90
CA HIS A 42 -3.15 7.08 -10.34
C HIS A 42 -2.50 5.89 -11.08
N GLY A 43 -3.15 5.33 -12.10
CA GLY A 43 -2.77 4.06 -12.72
C GLY A 43 -3.19 2.87 -11.85
N PHE A 44 -2.75 2.88 -10.58
CA PHE A 44 -3.19 1.97 -9.53
C PHE A 44 -3.44 2.72 -8.22
N GLU A 45 -4.36 2.22 -7.41
CA GLU A 45 -4.63 2.72 -6.08
C GLU A 45 -4.70 1.58 -5.06
N ALA A 46 -4.35 1.88 -3.80
CA ALA A 46 -4.36 0.89 -2.74
C ALA A 46 -5.80 0.62 -2.28
N ALA A 47 -6.15 -0.65 -2.12
CA ALA A 47 -7.45 -1.07 -1.65
C ALA A 47 -7.35 -2.30 -0.72
N SER A 48 -8.40 -2.55 0.05
CA SER A 48 -8.53 -3.70 0.95
C SER A 48 -9.64 -4.62 0.44
N ILE A 49 -9.34 -5.91 0.30
CA ILE A 49 -10.34 -6.93 -0.08
C ILE A 49 -11.37 -7.08 1.04
N LYS A 50 -12.66 -6.93 0.71
CA LYS A 50 -13.78 -7.10 1.64
C LYS A 50 -14.54 -8.39 1.41
N GLU A 51 -14.75 -8.77 0.15
CA GLU A 51 -15.53 -9.96 -0.20
C GLU A 51 -15.09 -10.50 -1.58
N GLU A 52 -15.07 -11.81 -1.75
CA GLU A 52 -14.81 -12.46 -3.03
C GLU A 52 -16.09 -13.14 -3.56
N ARG A 53 -16.47 -12.85 -4.81
CA ARG A 53 -17.67 -13.37 -5.46
C ARG A 53 -17.33 -13.92 -6.84
N GLY A 54 -17.00 -15.22 -6.92
CA GLY A 54 -16.59 -15.84 -8.18
C GLY A 54 -15.33 -15.18 -8.73
N ASP A 55 -15.43 -14.54 -9.89
CA ASP A 55 -14.34 -13.85 -10.59
C ASP A 55 -14.22 -12.36 -10.23
N GLU A 56 -15.13 -11.85 -9.40
CA GLU A 56 -15.12 -10.47 -8.94
C GLU A 56 -14.81 -10.37 -7.44
N VAL A 57 -14.24 -9.24 -7.04
CA VAL A 57 -13.90 -8.93 -5.64
C VAL A 57 -14.42 -7.55 -5.30
N LEU A 58 -15.13 -7.46 -4.17
CA LEU A 58 -15.46 -6.19 -3.55
C LEU A 58 -14.24 -5.70 -2.78
N VAL A 59 -13.72 -4.55 -3.18
CA VAL A 59 -12.60 -3.88 -2.51
C VAL A 59 -13.05 -2.54 -1.95
N GLU A 60 -12.36 -2.08 -0.90
CA GLU A 60 -12.54 -0.74 -0.33
C GLU A 60 -11.25 0.06 -0.53
N LEU A 61 -11.35 1.20 -1.21
CA LEU A 61 -10.22 2.06 -1.51
C LEU A 61 -9.64 2.64 -0.22
N ALA A 62 -8.32 2.56 -0.05
CA ALA A 62 -7.65 3.04 1.15
C ALA A 62 -7.65 4.58 1.27
N ASP A 63 -7.74 5.29 0.14
CA ASP A 63 -7.71 6.75 0.09
C ASP A 63 -9.01 7.40 0.60
N ASN A 64 -10.16 6.87 0.20
CA ASN A 64 -11.46 7.50 0.44
C ASN A 64 -12.54 6.57 1.02
N GLY A 65 -12.23 5.29 1.26
CA GLY A 65 -13.17 4.30 1.81
C GLY A 65 -14.30 3.89 0.86
N LYS A 66 -14.28 4.32 -0.41
CA LYS A 66 -15.27 3.91 -1.40
C LYS A 66 -15.15 2.41 -1.66
N LYS A 67 -16.29 1.73 -1.74
CA LYS A 67 -16.35 0.33 -2.14
C LYS A 67 -16.58 0.22 -3.64
N THR A 68 -15.82 -0.64 -4.30
CA THR A 68 -15.95 -0.92 -5.73
C THR A 68 -15.71 -2.40 -5.99
N THR A 69 -16.29 -2.90 -7.08
CA THR A 69 -16.07 -4.27 -7.54
C THR A 69 -15.01 -4.24 -8.64
N VAL A 70 -14.04 -5.16 -8.56
CA VAL A 70 -12.97 -5.34 -9.55
C VAL A 70 -12.84 -6.81 -9.90
N ASN A 71 -12.39 -7.10 -11.13
CA ASN A 71 -12.10 -8.47 -11.53
C ASN A 71 -10.87 -8.98 -10.75
N LYS A 72 -10.86 -10.27 -10.36
CA LYS A 72 -9.73 -10.90 -9.65
C LYS A 72 -8.42 -10.81 -10.41
N ASP A 73 -8.45 -10.90 -11.72
CA ASP A 73 -7.26 -10.88 -12.58
C ASP A 73 -6.63 -9.49 -12.67
N ASP A 74 -7.40 -8.44 -12.36
CA ASP A 74 -6.92 -7.05 -12.34
C ASP A 74 -6.30 -6.65 -10.98
N ILE A 75 -6.41 -7.50 -9.96
CA ILE A 75 -5.88 -7.25 -8.61
C ILE A 75 -4.41 -7.67 -8.54
N GLN A 76 -3.55 -6.76 -8.08
CA GLN A 76 -2.14 -7.07 -7.84
C GLN A 76 -1.80 -7.05 -6.35
N LYS A 77 -0.93 -7.97 -5.92
CA LYS A 77 -0.49 -8.04 -4.52
C LYS A 77 0.33 -6.80 -4.16
N MET A 78 0.05 -6.21 -3.00
CA MET A 78 0.87 -5.11 -2.49
C MET A 78 2.15 -5.66 -1.86
N ASN A 79 3.27 -4.97 -2.12
CA ASN A 79 4.52 -5.27 -1.42
C ASN A 79 4.41 -4.84 0.06
N PRO A 80 4.99 -5.60 1.00
CA PRO A 80 5.08 -5.16 2.39
C PRO A 80 5.86 -3.84 2.52
N PRO A 81 5.51 -2.97 3.49
CA PRO A 81 6.25 -1.77 3.82
C PRO A 81 7.60 -2.07 4.49
#